data_AF-A0A2E8C9U4-F1
#
_entry.id   AF-A0A2E8C9U4-F1
#
_cell.length_a   1.000
_cell.length_b   1.000
_cell.length_c   1.000
_cell.angle_alpha   90.00
_cell.angle_beta   90.00
_cell.angle_gamma   90.00
#
_symmetry.space_group_name_H-M   'P 1'
#
loop_
_entity.id
_entity.type
_entity.pdbx_description
1 polymer ?
#
loop_
_entity_poly.entity_id
_entity_poly.type
_entity_poly.pdbx_seq_one_letter_code
_entity_poly.pdbx_strand_id
1 'polypeptide(L)'
;MTDQQDKNVIDVGSNLTDGKIGFCLMLIVILFTFFYLEQQPIQNTGEEKLDPYGISQQNNETIKWNLPNDELLGFVLIPEGSFIMGSNPTFDRMAYANERWSLSARQGKPILNDFFINKYEVTNAQFALFMDHNRGSHVSQNTRDQKPVTNVSWPQALNYSKWLDNELRNSSTTPDQLTKFLNMGGRITLPNEAQWEKAARGTDGRIFPWGNQPSNLLANFDNESANDVGSHACRECANGLSDMAGNVWEMTLSPLNAYPFVSERILDTEEAQPLLVMRGGGYNDAANNIRATVRGGVGPGSPSPVIGFRIAITK
;
A
#
# COMPACT_ATOMS: atom_id res chain seq x y z
N MET A 1 89.98 29.23 18.59
CA MET A 1 89.18 28.25 17.83
C MET A 1 87.79 28.30 18.44
N THR A 2 86.90 29.12 17.87
CA THR A 2 85.80 28.70 16.94
C THR A 2 84.70 27.97 17.74
N ASP A 3 83.40 28.24 17.64
CA ASP A 3 82.61 29.11 16.78
C ASP A 3 81.17 29.22 17.36
N GLN A 4 80.35 30.05 16.71
CA GLN A 4 78.94 30.44 16.89
C GLN A 4 77.82 29.42 17.26
N GLN A 5 76.72 30.03 17.75
CA GLN A 5 75.28 29.70 17.54
C GLN A 5 74.68 28.47 18.28
N ASP A 6 73.43 28.43 18.75
CA ASP A 6 72.21 29.14 18.32
C ASP A 6 71.16 29.22 19.44
N LYS A 7 70.26 30.20 19.31
CA LYS A 7 69.02 30.34 20.09
C LYS A 7 68.09 29.15 19.82
N ASN A 8 67.41 28.65 20.85
CA ASN A 8 65.99 28.27 20.78
C ASN A 8 65.43 28.04 22.19
N VAL A 9 64.75 29.08 22.70
CA VAL A 9 63.84 29.00 23.84
C VAL A 9 62.60 28.24 23.35
N ILE A 10 62.37 27.04 23.87
CA ILE A 10 61.12 26.31 23.66
C ILE A 10 60.10 26.92 24.63
N ASP A 11 59.18 27.70 24.06
CA ASP A 11 58.01 28.24 24.74
C ASP A 11 57.00 27.10 25.00
N VAL A 12 56.99 26.60 26.24
CA VAL A 12 56.01 25.62 26.73
C VAL A 12 54.86 26.40 27.38
N GLY A 13 54.07 27.11 26.58
CA GLY A 13 53.17 28.14 27.12
C GLY A 13 51.83 28.37 26.43
N SER A 14 51.48 27.73 25.32
CA SER A 14 50.30 28.15 24.53
C SER A 14 49.26 27.08 24.16
N ASN A 15 49.53 25.78 24.30
CA ASN A 15 48.63 24.75 23.73
C ASN A 15 47.50 24.26 24.66
N LEU A 16 47.39 24.72 25.91
CA LEU A 16 46.37 24.23 26.86
C LEU A 16 45.08 25.07 26.89
N THR A 17 45.12 26.30 26.35
CA THR A 17 43.99 27.24 26.32
C THR A 17 43.13 27.04 25.07
N ASP A 18 43.72 26.71 23.93
CA ASP A 18 43.01 26.64 22.64
C ASP A 18 42.02 25.46 22.57
N GLY A 19 42.37 24.30 23.14
CA GLY A 19 41.48 23.14 23.19
C GLY A 19 40.26 23.34 24.10
N LYS A 20 40.40 24.11 25.18
CA LYS A 20 39.30 24.44 26.10
C LYS A 20 38.34 25.46 25.48
N ILE A 21 38.89 26.44 24.76
CA ILE A 21 38.11 27.44 24.02
C ILE A 21 37.30 26.77 22.90
N GLY A 22 37.92 25.84 22.15
CA GLY A 22 37.23 25.07 21.11
C GLY A 22 36.09 24.20 21.66
N PHE A 23 36.32 23.53 22.80
CA PHE A 23 35.29 22.72 23.44
C PHE A 23 34.12 23.55 23.98
N CYS A 24 34.41 24.72 24.58
CA CYS A 24 33.36 25.65 25.02
C CYS A 24 32.55 26.20 23.84
N LEU A 25 33.18 26.55 22.72
CA LEU A 25 32.48 26.99 21.51
C LEU A 25 31.59 25.90 20.93
N MET A 26 32.07 24.65 20.89
CA MET A 26 31.27 23.52 20.42
C MET A 26 30.05 23.26 21.31
N LEU A 27 30.19 23.35 22.63
CA LEU A 27 29.07 23.23 23.56
C LEU A 27 28.05 24.36 23.40
N ILE A 28 28.51 25.60 23.18
CA ILE A 28 27.63 26.73 22.90
C ILE A 28 26.87 26.52 21.59
N VAL A 29 27.52 26.02 20.54
CA VAL A 29 26.85 25.71 19.26
C VAL A 29 25.84 24.58 19.44
N ILE A 30 26.16 23.50 20.17
CA ILE A 30 25.22 22.41 20.44
C ILE A 30 24.01 22.92 21.23
N LEU A 31 24.23 23.68 22.30
CA LEU A 31 23.15 24.26 23.10
C LEU A 31 22.32 25.26 22.30
N PHE A 32 22.95 26.07 21.46
CA PHE A 32 22.26 26.98 20.55
C PHE A 32 21.44 26.21 19.52
N THR A 33 21.96 25.14 18.92
CA THR A 33 21.19 24.30 18.00
C THR A 33 20.04 23.60 18.69
N PHE A 34 20.23 23.12 19.93
CA PHE A 34 19.18 22.44 20.67
C PHE A 34 18.07 23.41 21.06
N PHE A 35 18.45 24.60 21.54
CA PHE A 35 17.52 25.68 21.84
C PHE A 35 16.81 26.22 20.59
N TYR A 36 17.53 26.34 19.47
CA TYR A 36 16.96 26.75 18.19
C TYR A 36 15.99 25.69 17.64
N LEU A 37 16.25 24.40 17.87
CA LEU A 37 15.35 23.30 17.56
C LEU A 37 14.13 23.27 18.50
N GLU A 38 14.29 23.60 19.79
CA GLU A 38 13.19 23.75 20.75
C GLU A 38 12.33 25.00 20.50
N GLN A 39 12.92 26.07 19.97
CA GLN A 39 12.22 27.29 19.60
C GLN A 39 11.59 27.24 18.21
N GLN A 40 11.84 26.19 17.42
CA GLN A 40 10.98 25.95 16.27
C GLN A 40 9.58 25.67 16.83
N PRO A 41 8.57 26.51 16.53
CA PRO A 41 7.20 26.10 16.80
C PRO A 41 7.03 24.78 16.05
N ILE A 42 6.66 23.72 16.78
CA ILE A 42 6.02 22.58 16.14
C ILE A 42 4.91 23.22 15.35
N GLN A 43 5.07 23.30 14.02
CA GLN A 43 3.93 23.50 13.18
C GLN A 43 3.14 22.24 13.42
N ASN A 44 2.20 22.33 14.36
CA ASN A 44 0.95 21.65 14.27
C ASN A 44 0.32 22.17 12.97
N THR A 45 0.87 21.73 11.83
CA THR A 45 -0.01 21.27 10.78
C THR A 45 -0.85 20.26 11.52
N GLY A 46 -2.02 20.68 12.00
CA GLY A 46 -3.04 19.72 12.35
C GLY A 46 -3.03 18.77 11.18
N GLU A 47 -2.80 17.48 11.44
CA GLU A 47 -3.10 16.47 10.44
C GLU A 47 -4.56 16.69 10.13
N GLU A 48 -4.81 17.50 9.11
CA GLU A 48 -6.09 17.60 8.47
C GLU A 48 -6.33 16.16 8.09
N LYS A 49 -7.31 15.51 8.75
CA LYS A 49 -7.80 14.23 8.29
C LYS A 49 -8.08 14.44 6.82
N LEU A 50 -7.21 13.89 5.96
CA LEU A 50 -7.37 13.93 4.53
C LEU A 50 -8.75 13.32 4.30
N ASP A 51 -9.74 14.14 3.96
CA ASP A 51 -11.03 13.67 3.48
C ASP A 51 -10.78 13.25 2.03
N PRO A 52 -10.41 11.98 1.77
CA PRO A 52 -9.95 11.55 0.45
C PRO A 52 -11.09 11.63 -0.58
N TYR A 53 -12.33 11.71 -0.08
CA TYR A 53 -13.56 11.75 -0.84
C TYR A 53 -14.13 13.16 -0.95
N GLY A 54 -13.64 14.15 -0.19
CA GLY A 54 -14.08 15.54 -0.24
C GLY A 54 -15.58 15.71 0.04
N ILE A 55 -16.16 14.88 0.91
CA ILE A 55 -17.61 14.71 1.15
C ILE A 55 -18.28 16.04 1.53
N SER A 56 -17.53 16.98 2.12
CA SER A 56 -18.04 18.32 2.47
C SER A 56 -18.27 19.28 1.29
N GLN A 57 -17.73 18.99 0.09
CA GLN A 57 -17.77 19.89 -1.07
C GLN A 57 -18.31 19.23 -2.36
N GLN A 58 -18.83 18.00 -2.30
CA GLN A 58 -19.23 17.29 -3.52
C GLN A 58 -20.54 17.82 -4.14
N ASN A 59 -20.49 18.10 -5.45
CA ASN A 59 -21.65 18.28 -6.30
C ASN A 59 -22.30 16.91 -6.59
N ASN A 60 -23.58 16.88 -6.99
CA ASN A 60 -24.34 15.64 -7.24
C ASN A 60 -23.66 14.65 -8.22
N GLU A 61 -22.75 15.11 -9.08
CA GLU A 61 -22.02 14.26 -10.04
C GLU A 61 -20.89 13.44 -9.40
N THR A 62 -20.21 13.97 -8.39
CA THR A 62 -19.14 13.29 -7.63
C THR A 62 -19.68 12.22 -6.66
N ILE A 63 -20.94 12.36 -6.24
CA ILE A 63 -21.64 11.39 -5.38
C ILE A 63 -21.95 10.09 -6.15
N LYS A 64 -21.90 10.10 -7.49
CA LYS A 64 -22.41 9.01 -8.34
C LYS A 64 -21.81 7.63 -8.04
N TRP A 65 -20.54 7.56 -7.66
CA TRP A 65 -19.84 6.29 -7.35
C TRP A 65 -19.06 6.29 -6.03
N ASN A 66 -19.09 7.42 -5.30
CA ASN A 66 -18.31 7.61 -4.08
C ASN A 66 -16.82 7.24 -4.23
N LEU A 67 -16.24 7.52 -5.39
CA LEU A 67 -14.81 7.39 -5.64
C LEU A 67 -14.06 8.61 -5.09
N PRO A 68 -12.74 8.48 -4.80
CA PRO A 68 -11.93 9.61 -4.38
C PRO A 68 -12.03 10.79 -5.35
N ASN A 69 -12.05 12.01 -4.80
CA ASN A 69 -12.14 13.23 -5.60
C ASN A 69 -10.74 13.70 -6.02
N ASP A 70 -10.01 12.83 -6.72
CA ASP A 70 -8.72 13.13 -7.32
C ASP A 70 -8.79 12.99 -8.86
N GLU A 71 -7.73 13.40 -9.54
CA GLU A 71 -7.64 13.47 -11.01
C GLU A 71 -7.97 12.14 -11.70
N LEU A 72 -7.70 11.01 -11.04
CA LEU A 72 -7.89 9.68 -11.58
C LEU A 72 -8.89 8.87 -10.76
N LEU A 73 -9.81 9.51 -10.05
CA LEU A 73 -10.85 8.84 -9.26
C LEU A 73 -10.30 7.77 -8.29
N GLY A 74 -9.13 8.02 -7.71
CA GLY A 74 -8.43 7.09 -6.81
C GLY A 74 -7.60 6.03 -7.51
N PHE A 75 -7.53 5.99 -8.85
CA PHE A 75 -6.69 5.03 -9.57
C PHE A 75 -5.25 5.51 -9.68
N VAL A 76 -4.32 4.65 -9.28
CA VAL A 76 -2.87 4.86 -9.39
C VAL A 76 -2.32 4.02 -10.53
N LEU A 77 -1.56 4.63 -11.44
CA LEU A 77 -0.86 3.93 -12.52
C LEU A 77 0.37 3.20 -11.97
N ILE A 78 0.41 1.88 -12.16
CA ILE A 78 1.60 1.07 -11.95
C ILE A 78 2.27 0.84 -13.31
N PRO A 79 3.51 1.31 -13.52
CA PRO A 79 4.16 1.23 -14.82
C PRO A 79 4.49 -0.22 -15.19
N GLU A 80 4.54 -0.48 -16.50
CA GLU A 80 5.10 -1.72 -17.06
C GLU A 80 6.50 -2.00 -16.49
N GLY A 81 6.82 -3.27 -16.30
CA GLY A 81 8.19 -3.70 -16.01
C GLY A 81 8.27 -4.89 -15.08
N SER A 82 9.50 -5.33 -14.85
CA SER A 82 9.80 -6.39 -13.89
C SER A 82 9.80 -5.90 -12.44
N PHE A 83 9.52 -6.81 -11.51
CA PHE A 83 9.65 -6.55 -10.07
C PHE A 83 10.08 -7.81 -9.35
N ILE A 84 10.56 -7.69 -8.11
CA ILE A 84 10.95 -8.83 -7.28
C ILE A 84 9.69 -9.42 -6.64
N MET A 85 9.34 -10.65 -7.02
CA MET A 85 8.18 -11.37 -6.49
C MET A 85 8.60 -12.53 -5.58
N GLY A 86 7.88 -12.71 -4.48
CA GLY A 86 8.15 -13.71 -3.46
C GLY A 86 9.15 -13.24 -2.40
N SER A 87 9.35 -14.08 -1.38
CA SER A 87 10.16 -13.73 -0.21
C SER A 87 11.39 -14.63 -0.04
N ASN A 88 12.43 -14.07 0.59
CA ASN A 88 13.67 -14.77 0.92
C ASN A 88 13.87 -14.76 2.44
N PRO A 89 13.78 -15.92 3.12
CA PRO A 89 13.92 -16.05 4.58
C PRO A 89 15.22 -15.49 5.18
N THR A 90 16.25 -15.30 4.35
CA THR A 90 17.52 -14.67 4.76
C THR A 90 17.33 -13.19 5.10
N PHE A 91 16.46 -12.50 4.36
CA PHE A 91 16.16 -11.07 4.53
C PHE A 91 14.84 -10.84 5.28
N ASP A 92 13.86 -11.72 5.07
CA ASP A 92 12.56 -11.69 5.72
C ASP A 92 12.36 -12.97 6.53
N ARG A 93 12.78 -12.95 7.79
CA ARG A 93 12.70 -14.12 8.68
C ARG A 93 11.27 -14.56 9.00
N MET A 94 10.27 -13.73 8.68
CA MET A 94 8.85 -14.02 8.89
C MET A 94 8.21 -14.72 7.68
N ALA A 95 8.96 -14.94 6.60
CA ALA A 95 8.46 -15.53 5.36
C ALA A 95 7.98 -16.98 5.50
N TYR A 96 6.77 -17.23 5.02
CA TYR A 96 6.18 -18.55 4.91
C TYR A 96 6.70 -19.31 3.68
N ALA A 97 6.57 -20.64 3.73
CA ALA A 97 7.04 -21.51 2.66
C ALA A 97 6.30 -21.32 1.32
N ASN A 98 5.05 -20.85 1.35
CA ASN A 98 4.22 -20.61 0.16
C ASN A 98 4.55 -19.28 -0.55
N GLU A 99 5.46 -18.48 -0.01
CA GLU A 99 5.91 -17.20 -0.58
C GLU A 99 7.18 -17.34 -1.43
N ARG A 100 7.77 -18.53 -1.51
CA ARG A 100 8.94 -18.79 -2.35
C ARG A 100 8.54 -18.91 -3.82
N TRP A 101 9.36 -18.36 -4.71
CA TRP A 101 9.12 -18.40 -6.16
C TRP A 101 9.15 -19.81 -6.76
N SER A 102 10.00 -20.71 -6.29
CA SER A 102 10.02 -22.11 -6.73
C SER A 102 10.74 -23.00 -5.71
N LEU A 103 10.91 -24.28 -6.03
CA LEU A 103 11.75 -25.19 -5.24
C LEU A 103 13.22 -24.75 -5.21
N SER A 104 13.71 -24.13 -6.29
CA SER A 104 15.11 -23.75 -6.49
C SER A 104 15.39 -22.26 -6.34
N ALA A 105 14.35 -21.41 -6.32
CA ALA A 105 14.48 -19.96 -6.21
C ALA A 105 13.55 -19.40 -5.13
N ARG A 106 14.11 -18.52 -4.29
CA ARG A 106 13.31 -17.81 -3.26
C ARG A 106 12.45 -16.71 -3.87
N GLN A 107 12.99 -15.99 -4.84
CA GLN A 107 12.33 -14.86 -5.49
C GLN A 107 12.42 -14.99 -7.01
N GLY A 108 11.45 -14.40 -7.70
CA GLY A 108 11.39 -14.31 -9.16
C GLY A 108 11.34 -12.87 -9.65
N LYS A 109 11.42 -12.70 -10.97
CA LYS A 109 11.32 -11.40 -11.64
C LYS A 109 10.30 -11.42 -12.79
N PRO A 110 9.01 -11.68 -12.53
CA PRO A 110 8.00 -11.60 -13.57
C PRO A 110 7.91 -10.18 -14.13
N ILE A 111 7.59 -10.07 -15.42
CA ILE A 111 7.32 -8.81 -16.10
C ILE A 111 5.81 -8.64 -16.18
N LEU A 112 5.31 -7.49 -15.72
CA LEU A 112 3.90 -7.13 -15.82
C LEU A 112 3.75 -5.94 -16.76
N ASN A 113 2.69 -5.95 -17.56
CA ASN A 113 2.23 -4.77 -18.30
C ASN A 113 1.83 -3.65 -17.31
N ASP A 114 1.64 -2.45 -17.85
CA ASP A 114 1.03 -1.35 -17.12
C ASP A 114 -0.41 -1.69 -16.70
N PHE A 115 -0.82 -1.21 -15.52
CA PHE A 115 -2.19 -1.34 -15.03
C PHE A 115 -2.49 -0.21 -14.04
N PHE A 116 -3.77 0.08 -13.84
CA PHE A 116 -4.19 0.94 -12.75
C PHE A 116 -4.65 0.11 -11.56
N ILE A 117 -4.45 0.58 -10.34
CA ILE A 117 -5.01 -0.01 -9.14
C ILE A 117 -5.55 1.08 -8.22
N ASN A 118 -6.68 0.83 -7.55
CA ASN A 118 -7.24 1.78 -6.61
C ASN A 118 -6.29 2.02 -5.43
N LYS A 119 -6.23 3.27 -4.98
CA LYS A 119 -5.40 3.74 -3.87
C LYS A 119 -5.80 3.10 -2.53
N TYR A 120 -7.10 2.92 -2.33
CA TYR A 120 -7.73 2.39 -1.12
C TYR A 120 -8.45 1.07 -1.42
N GLU A 121 -8.83 0.32 -0.38
CA GLU A 121 -9.84 -0.74 -0.55
C GLU A 121 -11.19 -0.15 -0.96
N VAL A 122 -12.05 -0.97 -1.57
CA VAL A 122 -13.43 -0.56 -1.86
C VAL A 122 -14.18 -0.36 -0.54
N THR A 123 -14.89 0.76 -0.38
CA THR A 123 -15.57 1.09 0.88
C THR A 123 -17.00 0.61 0.94
N ASN A 124 -17.56 0.51 2.15
CA ASN A 124 -18.98 0.20 2.37
C ASN A 124 -19.88 1.19 1.61
N ALA A 125 -19.56 2.48 1.64
CA ALA A 125 -20.31 3.50 0.92
C ALA A 125 -20.25 3.33 -0.61
N GLN A 126 -19.10 2.94 -1.17
CA GLN A 126 -19.00 2.60 -2.60
C GLN A 126 -19.82 1.35 -2.96
N PHE A 127 -19.73 0.30 -2.14
CA PHE A 127 -20.43 -0.95 -2.40
C PHE A 127 -21.96 -0.81 -2.23
N ALA A 128 -22.41 0.05 -1.32
CA ALA A 128 -23.82 0.36 -1.13
C ALA A 128 -24.46 0.93 -2.42
N LEU A 129 -23.76 1.80 -3.15
CA LEU A 129 -24.23 2.34 -4.43
C LEU A 129 -24.50 1.26 -5.49
N PHE A 130 -23.59 0.28 -5.57
CA PHE A 130 -23.77 -0.89 -6.42
C PHE A 130 -24.99 -1.74 -6.01
N MET A 131 -25.17 -1.95 -4.70
CA MET A 131 -26.31 -2.71 -4.18
C MET A 131 -27.65 -2.01 -4.45
N ASP A 132 -27.70 -0.68 -4.31
CA ASP A 132 -28.87 0.15 -4.60
C ASP A 132 -29.24 0.07 -6.08
N HIS A 133 -28.24 0.22 -6.98
CA HIS A 133 -28.43 0.07 -8.42
C HIS A 133 -29.07 -1.27 -8.78
N ASN A 134 -28.56 -2.37 -8.23
CA ASN A 134 -29.09 -3.71 -8.51
C ASN A 134 -30.48 -3.97 -7.93
N ARG A 135 -30.84 -3.29 -6.83
CA ARG A 135 -32.17 -3.42 -6.20
C ARG A 135 -33.22 -2.49 -6.79
N GLY A 136 -32.83 -1.56 -7.68
CA GLY A 136 -33.71 -0.52 -8.19
C GLY A 136 -34.31 0.36 -7.08
N SER A 137 -33.64 0.45 -5.93
CA SER A 137 -34.13 1.12 -4.72
C SER A 137 -33.22 2.30 -4.37
N HIS A 138 -33.80 3.44 -4.02
CA HIS A 138 -33.08 4.60 -3.46
C HIS A 138 -33.03 4.48 -1.93
N VAL A 139 -32.38 3.44 -1.39
CA VAL A 139 -32.28 3.28 0.06
C VAL A 139 -31.35 4.37 0.60
N SER A 140 -31.84 5.10 1.60
CA SER A 140 -31.13 6.14 2.36
C SER A 140 -29.68 5.75 2.67
N GLN A 141 -28.73 6.38 1.98
CA GLN A 141 -27.32 6.01 1.99
C GLN A 141 -26.60 6.55 3.24
N ASN A 142 -25.84 5.69 3.92
CA ASN A 142 -24.69 6.16 4.68
C ASN A 142 -23.49 6.29 3.71
N THR A 143 -23.51 7.32 2.86
CA THR A 143 -22.41 7.65 1.94
C THR A 143 -21.10 8.00 2.65
N ARG A 144 -21.11 8.02 3.98
CA ARG A 144 -19.97 8.37 4.83
C ARG A 144 -19.27 7.15 5.42
N ASP A 145 -19.78 5.94 5.20
CA ASP A 145 -19.12 4.73 5.67
C ASP A 145 -17.90 4.40 4.79
N GLN A 146 -16.75 4.95 5.18
CA GLN A 146 -15.48 4.79 4.48
C GLN A 146 -14.64 3.63 5.02
N LYS A 147 -15.24 2.73 5.82
CA LYS A 147 -14.59 1.46 6.15
C LYS A 147 -14.51 0.57 4.92
N PRO A 148 -13.47 -0.27 4.80
CA PRO A 148 -13.40 -1.25 3.73
C PRO A 148 -14.62 -2.17 3.77
N VAL A 149 -15.19 -2.46 2.60
CA VAL A 149 -16.29 -3.41 2.49
C VAL A 149 -15.78 -4.82 2.79
N THR A 150 -16.47 -5.50 3.70
CA THR A 150 -16.19 -6.89 4.08
C THR A 150 -17.46 -7.72 4.02
N ASN A 151 -17.38 -9.02 4.33
CA ASN A 151 -18.50 -9.96 4.19
C ASN A 151 -19.05 -10.03 2.75
N VAL A 152 -18.18 -9.81 1.77
CA VAL A 152 -18.48 -9.94 0.35
C VAL A 152 -17.77 -11.17 -0.22
N SER A 153 -18.49 -11.93 -1.04
CA SER A 153 -17.93 -13.05 -1.78
C SER A 153 -17.16 -12.58 -3.01
N TRP A 154 -16.27 -13.42 -3.53
CA TRP A 154 -15.49 -13.11 -4.72
C TRP A 154 -16.37 -12.82 -5.96
N PRO A 155 -17.44 -13.59 -6.24
CA PRO A 155 -18.39 -13.23 -7.31
C PRO A 155 -19.07 -11.87 -7.12
N GLN A 156 -19.38 -11.46 -5.88
CA GLN A 156 -19.96 -10.14 -5.62
C GLN A 156 -18.95 -9.02 -5.90
N ALA A 157 -17.68 -9.20 -5.53
CA ALA A 157 -16.61 -8.25 -5.85
C ALA A 157 -16.40 -8.12 -7.38
N LEU A 158 -16.49 -9.23 -8.12
CA LEU A 158 -16.47 -9.18 -9.58
C LEU A 158 -17.69 -8.49 -10.18
N ASN A 159 -18.89 -8.71 -9.62
CA ASN A 159 -20.09 -8.04 -10.12
C ASN A 159 -20.03 -6.52 -9.85
N TYR A 160 -19.52 -6.11 -8.69
CA TYR A 160 -19.21 -4.70 -8.42
C TYR A 160 -18.24 -4.15 -9.47
N SER A 161 -17.16 -4.88 -9.77
CA SER A 161 -16.16 -4.45 -10.76
C SER A 161 -16.75 -4.28 -12.16
N LYS A 162 -17.62 -5.22 -12.59
CA LYS A 162 -18.33 -5.14 -13.88
C LYS A 162 -19.31 -3.96 -13.94
N TRP A 163 -20.03 -3.71 -12.86
CA TRP A 163 -20.91 -2.54 -12.76
C TRP A 163 -20.10 -1.26 -12.90
N LEU A 164 -19.00 -1.13 -12.16
CA LEU A 164 -18.15 0.06 -12.23
C LEU A 164 -17.49 0.22 -13.62
N ASP A 165 -17.06 -0.87 -14.27
CA ASP A 165 -16.55 -0.85 -15.65
C ASP A 165 -17.59 -0.25 -16.61
N ASN A 166 -18.84 -0.68 -16.50
CA ASN A 166 -19.94 -0.15 -17.32
C ASN A 166 -20.24 1.32 -17.00
N GLU A 167 -20.26 1.69 -15.72
CA GLU A 167 -20.50 3.07 -15.29
C GLU A 167 -19.43 4.04 -15.80
N LEU A 168 -18.14 3.70 -15.66
CA LEU A 168 -17.05 4.56 -16.11
C LEU A 168 -16.99 4.67 -17.64
N ARG A 169 -17.31 3.60 -18.39
CA ARG A 169 -17.36 3.66 -19.85
C ARG A 169 -18.47 4.55 -20.40
N ASN A 170 -19.60 4.59 -19.69
CA ASN A 170 -20.78 5.35 -20.13
C ASN A 170 -20.85 6.76 -19.55
N SER A 171 -19.85 7.17 -18.76
CA SER A 171 -19.82 8.50 -18.16
C SER A 171 -18.95 9.46 -18.95
N SER A 172 -19.46 10.66 -19.20
CA SER A 172 -18.69 11.78 -19.75
C SER A 172 -17.70 12.39 -18.75
N THR A 173 -17.80 12.01 -17.47
CA THR A 173 -16.94 12.53 -16.38
C THR A 173 -15.73 11.65 -16.09
N THR A 174 -15.59 10.51 -16.77
CA THR A 174 -14.45 9.61 -16.59
C THR A 174 -13.18 10.26 -17.17
N PRO A 175 -12.08 10.36 -16.40
CA PRO A 175 -10.83 10.96 -16.86
C PRO A 175 -10.32 10.35 -18.18
N ASP A 176 -9.82 11.19 -19.08
CA ASP A 176 -9.36 10.80 -20.42
C ASP A 176 -8.34 9.65 -20.40
N GLN A 177 -7.45 9.66 -19.42
CA GLN A 177 -6.44 8.62 -19.25
C GLN A 177 -7.07 7.25 -18.96
N LEU A 178 -8.07 7.20 -18.08
CA LEU A 178 -8.79 5.96 -17.77
C LEU A 178 -9.67 5.54 -18.95
N THR A 179 -10.37 6.47 -19.59
CA THR A 179 -11.19 6.24 -20.79
C THR A 179 -10.34 5.62 -21.90
N LYS A 180 -9.16 6.17 -22.18
CA LYS A 180 -8.23 5.63 -23.18
C LYS A 180 -7.78 4.23 -22.81
N PHE A 181 -7.41 3.98 -21.55
CA PHE A 181 -6.95 2.67 -21.10
C PHE A 181 -8.05 1.60 -21.20
N LEU A 182 -9.28 1.95 -20.81
CA LEU A 182 -10.47 1.10 -20.95
C LEU A 182 -10.81 0.79 -22.42
N ASN A 183 -10.65 1.76 -23.32
CA ASN A 183 -10.87 1.59 -24.76
C ASN A 183 -9.78 0.74 -25.42
N MET A 184 -8.57 0.72 -24.87
CA MET A 184 -7.46 -0.14 -25.31
C MET A 184 -7.55 -1.59 -24.80
N GLY A 185 -8.71 -2.01 -24.30
CA GLY A 185 -8.93 -3.38 -23.81
C GLY A 185 -8.83 -3.53 -22.30
N GLY A 186 -8.46 -2.48 -21.56
CA GLY A 186 -8.49 -2.51 -20.10
C GLY A 186 -9.89 -2.87 -19.56
N ARG A 187 -9.96 -3.58 -18.44
CA ARG A 187 -11.18 -3.98 -17.73
C ARG A 187 -11.03 -3.70 -16.25
N ILE A 188 -12.09 -3.16 -15.63
CA ILE A 188 -12.15 -3.04 -14.17
C ILE A 188 -12.47 -4.40 -13.57
N THR A 189 -11.57 -4.90 -12.72
CA THR A 189 -11.66 -6.21 -12.08
C THR A 189 -10.77 -6.24 -10.82
N LEU A 190 -10.68 -7.37 -10.14
CA LEU A 190 -9.70 -7.58 -9.08
C LEU A 190 -8.27 -7.65 -9.65
N PRO A 191 -7.23 -7.20 -8.93
CA PRO A 191 -5.86 -7.46 -9.34
C PRO A 191 -5.57 -8.96 -9.30
N ASN A 192 -4.67 -9.44 -10.17
CA ASN A 192 -4.01 -10.72 -9.90
C ASN A 192 -2.96 -10.55 -8.78
N GLU A 193 -2.50 -11.65 -8.17
CA GLU A 193 -1.62 -11.54 -7.01
C GLU A 193 -0.26 -10.90 -7.32
N ALA A 194 0.23 -11.02 -8.56
CA ALA A 194 1.49 -10.39 -8.97
C ALA A 194 1.34 -8.87 -9.13
N GLN A 195 0.21 -8.43 -9.70
CA GLN A 195 -0.16 -7.01 -9.76
C GLN A 195 -0.28 -6.42 -8.37
N TRP A 196 -0.98 -7.11 -7.47
CA TRP A 196 -1.13 -6.67 -6.09
C TRP A 196 0.23 -6.54 -5.39
N GLU A 197 1.10 -7.54 -5.50
CA GLU A 197 2.41 -7.52 -4.84
C GLU A 197 3.32 -6.43 -5.41
N LYS A 198 3.38 -6.27 -6.74
CA LYS A 198 4.15 -5.20 -7.39
C LYS A 198 3.67 -3.81 -6.93
N ALA A 199 2.35 -3.64 -6.84
CA ALA A 199 1.74 -2.41 -6.36
C ALA A 199 2.13 -2.15 -4.89
N ALA A 200 2.04 -3.17 -4.02
CA ALA A 200 2.33 -3.04 -2.60
C ALA A 200 3.80 -2.76 -2.29
N ARG A 201 4.73 -3.46 -2.94
CA ARG A 201 6.18 -3.41 -2.60
C ARG A 201 7.02 -2.59 -3.57
N GLY A 202 6.48 -2.16 -4.70
CA GLY A 202 7.29 -1.57 -5.78
C GLY A 202 8.28 -2.57 -6.38
N THR A 203 9.45 -2.08 -6.79
CA THR A 203 10.47 -2.87 -7.51
C THR A 203 11.73 -3.18 -6.67
N ASP A 204 11.85 -2.60 -5.48
CA ASP A 204 13.03 -2.68 -4.62
C ASP A 204 13.02 -3.88 -3.65
N GLY A 205 11.91 -4.61 -3.56
CA GLY A 205 11.82 -5.82 -2.77
C GLY A 205 11.65 -5.59 -1.26
N ARG A 206 11.13 -4.43 -0.83
CA ARG A 206 10.77 -4.15 0.57
C ARG A 206 9.78 -5.15 1.18
N ILE A 207 9.86 -5.41 2.48
CA ILE A 207 8.99 -6.39 3.17
C ILE A 207 7.56 -5.87 3.35
N PHE A 208 7.43 -4.62 3.76
CA PHE A 208 6.19 -3.88 3.94
C PHE A 208 6.11 -2.75 2.91
N PRO A 209 4.93 -2.19 2.62
CA PRO A 209 4.78 -1.14 1.62
C PRO A 209 5.69 0.08 1.83
N TRP A 210 6.05 0.40 3.08
CA TRP A 210 6.92 1.52 3.45
C TRP A 210 8.39 1.14 3.71
N GLY A 211 8.76 -0.14 3.73
CA GLY A 211 10.13 -0.54 4.05
C GLY A 211 10.24 -1.93 4.68
N ASN A 212 11.23 -2.12 5.55
CA ASN A 212 11.60 -3.45 6.05
C ASN A 212 11.28 -3.69 7.53
N GLN A 213 10.67 -2.72 8.21
CA GLN A 213 10.27 -2.82 9.61
C GLN A 213 8.75 -2.63 9.75
N PRO A 214 8.07 -3.42 10.58
CA PRO A 214 6.65 -3.23 10.83
C PRO A 214 6.40 -1.89 11.55
N SER A 215 5.23 -1.29 11.35
CA SER A 215 4.87 -0.01 11.97
C SER A 215 3.35 0.15 12.12
N ASN A 216 2.86 0.22 13.37
CA ASN A 216 1.44 0.45 13.68
C ASN A 216 1.01 1.90 13.37
N LEU A 217 1.96 2.80 13.09
CA LEU A 217 1.66 4.15 12.62
C LEU A 217 1.21 4.14 11.16
N LEU A 218 1.76 3.21 10.36
CA LEU A 218 1.59 3.17 8.90
C LEU A 218 0.57 2.12 8.43
N ALA A 219 0.05 1.30 9.35
CA ALA A 219 -0.92 0.25 9.08
C ALA A 219 -1.78 -0.06 10.30
N ASN A 220 -2.98 -0.60 10.05
CA ASN A 220 -3.87 -1.13 11.07
C ASN A 220 -3.71 -2.65 11.19
N PHE A 221 -3.11 -3.14 12.27
CA PHE A 221 -2.95 -4.57 12.57
C PHE A 221 -2.85 -4.77 14.09
N ASP A 222 -2.96 -6.01 14.59
CA ASP A 222 -3.09 -6.32 16.03
C ASP A 222 -4.18 -5.48 16.73
N ASN A 223 -5.33 -5.31 16.06
CA ASN A 223 -6.44 -4.44 16.47
C ASN A 223 -7.79 -5.19 16.44
N GLU A 224 -8.85 -4.55 16.94
CA GLU A 224 -10.19 -5.16 17.07
C GLU A 224 -11.11 -4.90 15.87
N SER A 225 -10.82 -3.88 15.07
CA SER A 225 -11.67 -3.49 13.94
C SER A 225 -10.90 -2.80 12.81
N ALA A 226 -11.53 -2.77 11.62
CA ALA A 226 -11.05 -2.02 10.48
C ALA A 226 -11.18 -0.51 10.71
N ASN A 227 -10.19 0.24 10.24
CA ASN A 227 -10.22 1.70 10.21
C ASN A 227 -10.83 2.18 8.90
N ASP A 228 -11.21 3.45 8.86
CA ASP A 228 -11.62 4.07 7.60
C ASP A 228 -10.40 4.08 6.67
N VAL A 229 -10.61 3.86 5.38
CA VAL A 229 -9.50 3.80 4.42
C VAL A 229 -8.69 5.10 4.44
N GLY A 230 -7.37 4.99 4.33
CA GLY A 230 -6.46 6.14 4.39
C GLY A 230 -6.27 6.76 5.77
N SER A 231 -6.76 6.15 6.86
CA SER A 231 -6.54 6.64 8.23
C SER A 231 -5.06 6.61 8.65
N HIS A 232 -4.24 5.79 7.98
CA HIS A 232 -2.80 5.70 8.21
C HIS A 232 -2.05 6.39 7.08
N ALA A 233 -1.55 7.60 7.34
CA ALA A 233 -0.76 8.34 6.36
C ALA A 233 0.56 7.61 6.08
N CYS A 234 0.79 7.25 4.82
CA CYS A 234 2.00 6.54 4.42
C CYS A 234 2.62 7.18 3.18
N ARG A 235 3.44 8.22 3.39
CA ARG A 235 4.10 8.95 2.29
C ARG A 235 5.21 8.15 1.64
N GLU A 236 5.79 7.23 2.40
CA GLU A 236 6.89 6.34 2.02
C GLU A 236 6.38 5.04 1.37
N CYS A 237 5.07 4.78 1.43
CA CYS A 237 4.46 3.62 0.79
C CYS A 237 4.71 3.62 -0.71
N ALA A 238 5.02 2.45 -1.25
CA ALA A 238 5.27 2.28 -2.67
C ALA A 238 4.06 2.78 -3.49
N ASN A 239 4.35 3.52 -4.55
CA ASN A 239 3.37 4.04 -5.51
C ASN A 239 2.29 4.96 -4.89
N GLY A 240 2.47 5.44 -3.65
CA GLY A 240 1.49 6.30 -2.98
C GLY A 240 0.17 5.59 -2.62
N LEU A 241 0.17 4.26 -2.61
CA LEU A 241 -0.99 3.46 -2.21
C LEU A 241 -1.16 3.46 -0.69
N SER A 242 -2.40 3.28 -0.25
CA SER A 242 -2.76 3.20 1.16
C SER A 242 -3.32 1.83 1.49
N ASP A 243 -3.16 1.44 2.75
CA ASP A 243 -3.76 0.22 3.31
C ASP A 243 -3.34 -1.07 2.57
N MET A 244 -2.18 -1.06 1.90
CA MET A 244 -1.60 -2.26 1.26
C MET A 244 -1.00 -3.25 2.29
N ALA A 245 -1.17 -2.99 3.59
CA ALA A 245 -0.76 -3.82 4.70
C ALA A 245 -1.72 -3.59 5.87
N GLY A 246 -2.34 -4.66 6.37
CA GLY A 246 -3.35 -4.60 7.42
C GLY A 246 -4.70 -4.10 6.92
N ASN A 247 -5.52 -3.63 7.85
CA ASN A 247 -6.91 -3.24 7.66
C ASN A 247 -7.80 -4.42 7.23
N VAL A 248 -7.80 -4.85 5.97
CA VAL A 248 -8.50 -6.08 5.55
C VAL A 248 -7.67 -6.88 4.55
N TRP A 249 -7.86 -8.20 4.57
CA TRP A 249 -7.38 -9.05 3.49
C TRP A 249 -8.06 -8.70 2.18
N GLU A 250 -7.34 -8.75 1.08
CA GLU A 250 -7.87 -8.37 -0.23
C GLU A 250 -7.86 -9.53 -1.21
N MET A 251 -9.03 -9.84 -1.75
CA MET A 251 -9.20 -10.89 -2.77
C MET A 251 -8.51 -10.53 -4.09
N THR A 252 -7.92 -11.55 -4.73
CA THR A 252 -7.30 -11.43 -6.06
C THR A 252 -7.95 -12.37 -7.09
N LEU A 253 -7.56 -12.24 -8.37
CA LEU A 253 -7.97 -13.20 -9.42
C LEU A 253 -7.17 -14.51 -9.41
N SER A 254 -6.11 -14.61 -8.62
CA SER A 254 -5.17 -15.71 -8.72
C SER A 254 -5.62 -16.92 -7.90
N PRO A 255 -5.64 -18.14 -8.47
CA PRO A 255 -5.80 -19.34 -7.67
C PRO A 255 -4.59 -19.54 -6.75
N LEU A 256 -4.80 -20.08 -5.56
CA LEU A 256 -3.75 -20.38 -4.59
C LEU A 256 -2.95 -21.62 -5.04
N ASN A 257 -2.02 -21.38 -5.96
CA ASN A 257 -1.07 -22.37 -6.46
C ASN A 257 0.36 -22.04 -6.02
N ALA A 258 1.25 -23.04 -6.06
CA ALA A 258 2.68 -22.80 -5.90
C ALA A 258 3.22 -21.96 -7.07
N TYR A 259 4.18 -21.09 -6.79
CA TYR A 259 4.93 -20.40 -7.84
C TYR A 259 5.93 -21.34 -8.54
N PRO A 260 6.37 -21.01 -9.78
CA PRO A 260 5.72 -20.05 -10.69
C PRO A 260 4.38 -20.64 -11.18
N PHE A 261 3.48 -19.80 -11.72
CA PHE A 261 2.23 -20.31 -12.31
C PHE A 261 2.55 -21.24 -13.48
N VAL A 262 2.61 -22.55 -13.23
CA VAL A 262 2.70 -23.55 -14.28
C VAL A 262 1.28 -23.82 -14.72
N SER A 263 0.87 -23.25 -15.86
CA SER A 263 -0.46 -23.49 -16.46
C SER A 263 -0.70 -24.97 -16.81
N GLU A 264 0.34 -25.80 -16.76
CA GLU A 264 0.33 -27.21 -17.16
C GLU A 264 0.08 -28.20 -16.02
N ARG A 265 -0.07 -27.76 -14.77
CA ARG A 265 -0.52 -28.69 -13.73
C ARG A 265 -2.02 -28.93 -13.96
N ILE A 266 -2.31 -29.98 -14.73
CA ILE A 266 -3.62 -30.63 -14.75
C ILE A 266 -3.96 -30.91 -13.28
N LEU A 267 -4.91 -30.16 -12.74
CA LEU A 267 -5.59 -30.53 -11.51
C LEU A 267 -6.46 -31.74 -11.87
N ASP A 268 -5.84 -32.91 -11.88
CA ASP A 268 -6.56 -34.18 -11.79
C ASP A 268 -7.15 -34.24 -10.38
N THR A 269 -8.29 -33.59 -10.18
CA THR A 269 -9.25 -33.91 -9.12
C THR A 269 -10.55 -33.16 -9.36
N GLU A 270 -11.66 -33.90 -9.47
CA GLU A 270 -13.05 -33.42 -9.33
C GLU A 270 -13.36 -32.82 -7.93
N GLU A 271 -12.36 -32.41 -7.14
CA GLU A 271 -12.50 -32.11 -5.72
C GLU A 271 -12.17 -30.64 -5.41
N ALA A 272 -13.20 -29.94 -4.91
CA ALA A 272 -13.21 -28.58 -4.35
C ALA A 272 -12.90 -27.41 -5.32
N GLN A 273 -13.72 -26.36 -5.24
CA GLN A 273 -13.39 -25.10 -5.93
C GLN A 273 -12.03 -24.60 -5.42
N PRO A 274 -11.10 -24.19 -6.30
CA PRO A 274 -9.78 -23.78 -5.90
C PRO A 274 -9.88 -22.57 -4.96
N LEU A 275 -9.07 -22.59 -3.89
CA LEU A 275 -8.88 -21.39 -3.08
C LEU A 275 -8.29 -20.28 -3.95
N LEU A 276 -8.70 -19.05 -3.70
CA LEU A 276 -8.16 -17.86 -4.32
C LEU A 276 -7.19 -17.19 -3.37
N VAL A 277 -6.14 -16.58 -3.93
CA VAL A 277 -5.17 -15.82 -3.16
C VAL A 277 -5.83 -14.56 -2.63
N MET A 278 -5.65 -14.32 -1.34
CA MET A 278 -5.86 -13.02 -0.72
C MET A 278 -4.54 -12.46 -0.18
N ARG A 279 -4.41 -11.14 -0.16
CA ARG A 279 -3.17 -10.41 0.17
C ARG A 279 -3.40 -9.35 1.25
N GLY A 280 -2.32 -8.82 1.82
CA GLY A 280 -2.34 -7.60 2.66
C GLY A 280 -2.48 -7.83 4.16
N GLY A 281 -3.15 -8.89 4.61
CA GLY A 281 -3.41 -9.10 6.03
C GLY A 281 -4.59 -8.28 6.56
N GLY A 282 -5.19 -8.72 7.67
CA GLY A 282 -6.31 -8.02 8.30
C GLY A 282 -5.90 -7.16 9.50
N TYR A 283 -6.84 -6.35 10.00
CA TYR A 283 -6.67 -5.56 11.21
C TYR A 283 -6.37 -6.42 12.45
N ASN A 284 -6.81 -7.67 12.48
CA ASN A 284 -6.65 -8.60 13.60
C ASN A 284 -5.44 -9.54 13.46
N ASP A 285 -4.63 -9.32 12.44
CA ASP A 285 -3.42 -10.11 12.18
C ASP A 285 -2.19 -9.49 12.84
N ALA A 286 -1.23 -10.34 13.17
CA ALA A 286 0.08 -9.91 13.63
C ALA A 286 0.98 -9.45 12.47
N ALA A 287 2.08 -8.77 12.79
CA ALA A 287 3.01 -8.18 11.82
C ALA A 287 3.51 -9.14 10.71
N ASN A 288 3.65 -10.44 11.00
CA ASN A 288 4.04 -11.47 10.03
C ASN A 288 3.00 -11.69 8.91
N ASN A 289 1.75 -11.32 9.16
CA ASN A 289 0.62 -11.55 8.24
C ASN A 289 0.23 -10.31 7.44
N ILE A 290 0.90 -9.16 7.63
CA ILE A 290 0.65 -7.92 6.88
C ILE A 290 1.80 -7.54 5.93
N ARG A 291 2.70 -8.50 5.64
CA ARG A 291 3.83 -8.31 4.72
C ARG A 291 3.33 -8.26 3.27
N ALA A 292 4.01 -7.53 2.40
CA ALA A 292 3.62 -7.41 1.00
C ALA A 292 3.68 -8.75 0.21
N THR A 293 4.43 -9.75 0.70
CA THR A 293 4.53 -11.09 0.09
C THR A 293 3.61 -12.13 0.70
N VAL A 294 2.91 -11.81 1.80
CA VAL A 294 2.05 -12.79 2.48
C VAL A 294 0.94 -13.28 1.55
N ARG A 295 0.63 -14.58 1.63
CA ARG A 295 -0.40 -15.22 0.82
C ARG A 295 -1.38 -15.97 1.72
N GLY A 296 -2.61 -15.49 1.78
CA GLY A 296 -3.75 -16.19 2.35
C GLY A 296 -4.57 -16.92 1.27
N GLY A 297 -5.43 -17.84 1.68
CA GLY A 297 -6.37 -18.55 0.82
C GLY A 297 -7.81 -18.32 1.25
N VAL A 298 -8.70 -18.02 0.31
CA VAL A 298 -10.13 -17.85 0.56
C VAL A 298 -10.96 -18.65 -0.46
N GLY A 299 -12.04 -19.26 0.00
CA GLY A 299 -13.02 -19.90 -0.89
C GLY A 299 -13.82 -18.83 -1.66
N PRO A 300 -14.07 -19.00 -2.97
CA PRO A 300 -14.76 -17.98 -3.77
C PRO A 300 -16.15 -17.60 -3.23
N GLY A 301 -16.87 -18.55 -2.64
CA GLY A 301 -18.20 -18.34 -2.04
C GLY A 301 -18.19 -18.04 -0.53
N SER A 302 -17.03 -17.81 0.08
CA SER A 302 -16.88 -17.69 1.54
C SER A 302 -16.67 -16.23 1.96
N PRO A 303 -17.74 -15.45 2.20
CA PRO A 303 -17.61 -14.09 2.76
C PRO A 303 -17.01 -14.15 4.16
N SER A 304 -16.26 -13.12 4.53
CA SER A 304 -15.61 -13.01 5.85
C SER A 304 -15.58 -11.56 6.32
N PRO A 305 -15.71 -11.28 7.64
CA PRO A 305 -15.70 -9.93 8.17
C PRO A 305 -14.33 -9.25 8.11
N VAL A 306 -13.27 -9.99 7.79
CA VAL A 306 -11.89 -9.48 7.68
C VAL A 306 -11.35 -9.52 6.24
N ILE A 307 -12.18 -9.90 5.27
CA ILE A 307 -11.80 -10.01 3.86
C ILE A 307 -12.66 -9.03 3.06
N GLY A 308 -11.99 -8.08 2.41
CA GLY A 308 -12.53 -7.16 1.43
C GLY A 308 -11.83 -7.32 0.08
N PHE A 309 -11.74 -6.22 -0.66
CA PHE A 309 -11.07 -6.19 -1.95
C PHE A 309 -10.73 -4.77 -2.38
N ARG A 310 -9.80 -4.67 -3.33
CA ARG A 310 -9.59 -3.47 -4.16
C ARG A 310 -9.72 -3.83 -5.63
N ILE A 311 -9.91 -2.81 -6.45
CA ILE A 311 -10.08 -2.94 -7.89
C ILE A 311 -8.84 -2.45 -8.65
N ALA A 312 -8.66 -2.99 -9.84
CA ALA A 312 -7.64 -2.66 -10.80
C ALA A 312 -8.25 -2.51 -12.20
N ILE A 313 -7.61 -1.71 -13.06
CA ILE A 313 -7.87 -1.69 -14.50
C ILE A 313 -6.71 -2.42 -15.19
N THR A 314 -6.97 -3.63 -15.67
CA THR A 314 -5.97 -4.50 -16.31
C THR A 314 -6.40 -4.87 -17.73
N LYS A 315 -5.42 -5.05 -18.60
CA LYS A 315 -5.60 -5.63 -19.95
C LYS A 315 -5.54 -7.15 -19.88
#